data_AF-A0A839ZEL7-F1
#
_entry.id   AF-A0A839ZEL7-F1
#
_cell.length_a   1.000
_cell.length_b   1.000
_cell.length_c   1.000
_cell.angle_alpha   90.00
_cell.angle_beta   90.00
_cell.angle_gamma   90.00
#
_symmetry.space_group_name_H-M   'P 1'
#
loop_
_entity.id
_entity.type
_entity.pdbx_description
1 polymer ?
#
loop_
_entity_poly.entity_id
_entity_poly.type
_entity_poly.pdbx_seq_one_letter_code
_entity_poly.pdbx_strand_id
1 'polypeptide(L)'
;MATSDWPKLSPFECGVRGCCPRCGQGRLFRGFLTLAPSCEVCGLDYSFADPADGPAFFVICFGCVPSVVFGLWIEMAFQAPYWVHLVTTIPFMLLTCIPPLRPLKGWLVASQYYYKAEEGRLVAPEAAKAPPPSVLRG
;
A
#
# COMPACT_ATOMS: atom_id res chain seq x y z
N MET A 1 20.46 3.32 26.36
CA MET A 1 19.22 3.24 25.55
C MET A 1 19.06 4.54 24.82
N ALA A 2 19.43 4.60 23.54
CA ALA A 2 19.30 5.82 22.74
C ALA A 2 17.81 6.05 22.47
N THR A 3 17.20 7.01 23.18
CA THR A 3 15.91 7.59 22.81
C THR A 3 16.15 8.41 21.55
N SER A 4 16.16 7.74 20.41
CA SER A 4 16.25 8.38 19.11
C SER A 4 14.95 9.16 18.87
N ASP A 5 14.98 10.46 19.17
CA ASP A 5 13.96 11.43 18.79
C ASP A 5 13.98 11.57 17.27
N TRP A 6 13.15 10.78 16.60
CA TRP A 6 12.99 10.87 15.16
C TRP A 6 12.02 11.99 14.82
N PRO A 7 12.34 12.87 13.86
CA PRO A 7 11.44 13.94 13.47
C PRO A 7 10.14 13.35 12.91
N LYS A 8 9.00 13.91 13.33
CA LYS A 8 7.70 13.58 12.74
C LYS A 8 7.70 14.07 11.29
N LEU A 9 7.91 13.15 10.36
CA LEU A 9 7.90 13.45 8.93
C LEU A 9 6.47 13.42 8.42
N SER A 10 6.19 14.27 7.43
CA SER A 10 4.88 14.27 6.79
C SER A 10 4.69 12.95 6.00
N PRO A 11 3.55 12.26 6.17
CA PRO A 11 3.29 11.01 5.43
C PRO A 11 3.31 11.22 3.91
N PHE A 12 2.95 12.42 3.46
CA PHE A 12 2.91 12.79 2.05
C PHE A 12 4.31 12.86 1.42
N GLU A 13 5.25 13.57 2.04
CA GLU A 13 6.62 13.67 1.50
C GLU A 13 7.34 12.32 1.55
N CYS A 14 7.16 11.55 2.62
CA CYS A 14 7.74 10.21 2.72
C CYS A 14 7.13 9.26 1.68
N GLY A 15 5.81 9.35 1.47
CA GLY A 15 5.10 8.52 0.51
C GLY A 15 5.51 8.78 -0.94
N VAL A 16 5.58 10.06 -1.33
CA VAL A 16 6.00 10.45 -2.69
C VAL A 16 7.46 10.08 -2.96
N ARG A 17 8.34 10.25 -1.97
CA ARG A 17 9.78 9.96 -2.11
C ARG A 17 10.13 8.49 -1.90
N GLY A 18 9.20 7.67 -1.41
CA GLY A 18 9.46 6.27 -1.05
C GLY A 18 10.47 6.13 0.11
N CYS A 19 10.41 7.06 1.05
CA CYS A 19 11.29 7.11 2.22
C CYS A 19 10.61 6.51 3.46
N CYS A 20 11.42 6.04 4.40
CA CYS A 20 10.94 5.47 5.65
C CYS A 20 10.14 6.50 6.47
N PRO A 21 8.93 6.17 6.98
CA PRO A 21 8.09 7.11 7.71
C PRO A 21 8.64 7.47 9.10
N ARG A 22 9.59 6.70 9.63
CA ARG A 22 10.26 6.96 10.92
C ARG A 22 11.51 7.83 10.75
N CYS A 23 12.43 7.46 9.84
CA CYS A 23 13.74 8.12 9.74
C CYS A 23 13.89 9.04 8.52
N GLY A 24 13.01 8.97 7.52
CA GLY A 24 13.04 9.82 6.32
C GLY A 24 14.20 9.55 5.35
N GLN A 25 15.18 8.74 5.74
CA GLN A 25 16.40 8.49 4.95
C GLN A 25 16.45 7.08 4.34
N GLY A 26 15.89 6.07 5.02
CA GLY A 26 15.85 4.71 4.51
C GLY A 26 14.87 4.55 3.34
N ARG A 27 15.15 3.62 2.44
CA ARG A 27 14.25 3.29 1.32
C ARG A 27 13.12 2.40 1.80
N LEU A 28 11.89 2.75 1.43
CA LEU A 28 10.69 1.96 1.72
C LEU A 28 10.52 0.80 0.73
N PHE A 29 10.93 1.01 -0.52
CA PHE A 29 10.80 0.05 -1.60
C PHE A 29 12.17 -0.51 -2.00
N ARG A 30 12.26 -1.84 -2.14
CA ARG A 30 13.45 -2.52 -2.65
C ARG A 30 13.42 -2.71 -4.18
N GLY A 31 12.23 -2.61 -4.77
CA GLY A 31 12.01 -2.75 -6.21
C GLY A 31 11.07 -1.68 -6.76
N PHE A 32 10.29 -2.05 -7.79
CA PHE A 32 9.30 -1.16 -8.38
C PHE A 32 8.10 -0.95 -7.45
N LEU A 33 7.51 -2.05 -6.97
CA LEU A 33 6.37 -2.05 -6.04
C LEU A 33 6.59 -2.94 -4.81
N THR A 34 7.76 -3.57 -4.70
CA THR A 34 8.08 -4.50 -3.60
C THR A 34 8.52 -3.73 -2.36
N LEU A 35 7.82 -3.95 -1.25
CA LEU A 35 8.15 -3.38 0.06
C LEU A 35 9.40 -4.09 0.62
N ALA A 36 10.31 -3.34 1.22
CA ALA A 36 11.39 -3.94 1.99
C ALA A 36 10.83 -4.59 3.26
N PRO A 37 11.46 -5.64 3.83
CA PRO A 37 11.02 -6.22 5.11
C PRO A 37 11.33 -5.28 6.28
N SER A 38 12.45 -4.57 6.24
CA SER A 38 12.83 -3.63 7.29
C SER A 38 13.61 -2.44 6.74
N CYS A 39 13.63 -1.35 7.50
CA CYS A 39 14.42 -0.17 7.18
C CYS A 39 15.92 -0.39 7.45
N GLU A 40 16.77 -0.10 6.46
CA GLU A 40 18.24 -0.22 6.57
C GLU A 40 18.87 0.74 7.60
N VAL A 41 18.21 1.87 7.91
CA VAL A 41 18.76 2.92 8.79
C VAL A 41 18.22 2.81 10.21
N CYS A 42 16.90 2.67 10.37
CA CYS A 42 16.26 2.69 11.69
C CYS A 42 15.75 1.32 12.17
N GLY A 43 15.86 0.28 11.34
CA GLY A 43 15.42 -1.08 11.68
C GLY A 43 13.91 -1.23 11.87
N LEU A 44 13.09 -0.29 11.39
CA LEU A 44 11.63 -0.42 11.44
C LEU A 44 11.19 -1.59 10.56
N ASP A 45 10.48 -2.55 11.15
CA ASP A 45 9.83 -3.66 10.43
C ASP A 45 8.60 -3.13 9.69
N TYR A 46 8.48 -3.42 8.40
CA TYR A 46 7.39 -2.99 7.52
C TYR A 46 6.26 -4.03 7.40
N SER A 47 6.32 -5.14 8.14
CA SER A 47 5.30 -6.19 8.12
C SER A 47 3.89 -5.74 8.54
N PHE A 48 3.75 -4.57 9.15
CA PHE A 48 2.46 -4.01 9.55
C PHE A 48 1.63 -3.46 8.37
N ALA A 49 2.25 -3.23 7.22
CA ALA A 49 1.58 -2.61 6.08
C ALA A 49 1.11 -3.67 5.09
N ASP A 50 -0.20 -3.88 4.99
CA ASP A 50 -0.77 -4.78 3.98
C ASP A 50 -0.61 -4.16 2.58
N PRO A 51 0.15 -4.80 1.67
CA PRO A 51 0.43 -4.24 0.36
C PRO A 51 -0.73 -4.29 -0.65
N ALA A 52 -1.85 -4.98 -0.34
CA ALA A 52 -2.76 -5.50 -1.36
C ALA A 52 -3.93 -4.58 -1.77
N ASP A 53 -4.59 -3.85 -0.86
CA ASP A 53 -5.91 -3.26 -1.18
C ASP A 53 -5.89 -1.88 -1.86
N GLY A 54 -4.95 -1.00 -1.48
CA GLY A 54 -4.89 0.37 -2.02
C GLY A 54 -4.57 0.47 -3.51
N PRO A 55 -3.58 -0.29 -4.04
CA PRO A 55 -3.23 -0.24 -5.45
C PRO A 55 -4.37 -0.68 -6.38
N ALA A 56 -5.11 -1.74 -6.01
CA ALA A 56 -6.19 -2.29 -6.84
C ALA A 56 -7.32 -1.29 -7.05
N PHE A 57 -7.77 -0.63 -5.98
CA PHE A 57 -8.81 0.41 -6.05
C PHE A 57 -8.39 1.56 -6.98
N PHE A 58 -7.14 2.00 -6.90
CA PHE A 58 -6.65 3.12 -7.69
C PHE A 58 -6.53 2.80 -9.19
N VAL A 59 -6.07 1.59 -9.52
CA VAL A 59 -6.03 1.11 -10.91
C VAL A 59 -7.43 1.10 -11.51
N ILE A 60 -8.43 0.64 -10.77
CA ILE A 60 -9.81 0.56 -11.26
C ILE A 60 -10.41 1.97 -11.42
N CYS A 61 -10.34 2.82 -10.39
CA CYS A 61 -10.99 4.13 -10.41
C CYS A 61 -10.33 5.14 -11.36
N PHE A 62 -9.00 5.19 -11.41
CA PHE A 62 -8.28 6.22 -12.17
C PHE A 62 -7.63 5.69 -13.46
N GLY A 63 -7.42 4.39 -13.57
CA GLY A 63 -6.92 3.75 -14.78
C GLY A 63 -8.04 3.25 -15.69
N CYS A 64 -8.82 2.28 -15.19
CA CYS A 64 -9.83 1.58 -15.99
C CYS A 64 -10.99 2.49 -16.41
N VAL A 65 -11.61 3.22 -15.46
CA VAL A 65 -12.79 4.04 -15.77
C VAL A 65 -12.50 5.13 -16.80
N PRO A 66 -11.46 5.98 -16.66
CA PRO A 66 -11.17 7.02 -17.65
C PRO A 66 -10.74 6.44 -19.00
N SER A 67 -9.99 5.34 -19.01
CA SER A 67 -9.55 4.69 -20.25
C SER A 67 -10.72 4.15 -21.06
N VAL A 68 -11.72 3.56 -20.39
CA VAL A 68 -12.95 3.09 -21.03
C VAL A 68 -13.77 4.25 -21.59
N VAL A 69 -13.96 5.31 -20.79
CA VAL A 69 -14.68 6.52 -21.25
C VAL A 69 -13.99 7.15 -22.46
N PHE A 70 -12.65 7.24 -22.44
CA PHE A 70 -11.87 7.78 -23.54
C PHE A 70 -11.95 6.92 -24.81
N GLY A 71 -11.86 5.60 -24.68
CA GLY A 71 -12.04 4.67 -25.80
C GLY A 71 -13.43 4.75 -26.42
N LEU A 72 -14.48 4.79 -25.59
CA LEU A 72 -15.86 4.98 -26.06
C LEU A 72 -16.05 6.32 -26.77
N TRP A 73 -15.43 7.38 -26.26
CA TRP A 73 -15.49 8.70 -26.90
C TRP A 73 -14.84 8.70 -28.29
N ILE A 74 -13.66 8.07 -28.43
CA ILE A 74 -12.99 7.90 -29.73
C ILE A 74 -13.85 7.10 -30.71
N GLU A 75 -14.47 6.01 -30.24
CA GLU A 75 -15.32 5.15 -31.07
C GLU A 75 -16.54 5.91 -31.60
N MET A 76 -17.19 6.69 -30.73
CA MET A 76 -18.38 7.46 -31.07
C MET A 76 -18.06 8.66 -31.98
N ALA A 77 -16.90 9.31 -31.80
CA ALA A 77 -16.52 10.49 -32.57
C ALA A 77 -15.91 10.17 -33.94
N PHE A 78 -15.14 9.09 -34.05
CA PHE A 78 -14.30 8.84 -35.24
C PHE A 78 -14.56 7.50 -35.95
N GLN A 79 -15.46 6.62 -35.44
CA GLN A 79 -15.65 5.25 -35.97
C GLN A 79 -14.29 4.56 -36.18
N ALA A 80 -13.44 4.68 -35.16
CA ALA A 80 -12.02 4.41 -35.29
C ALA A 80 -11.76 2.91 -35.44
N PRO A 81 -10.86 2.47 -36.35
CA PRO A 81 -10.51 1.07 -36.47
C PRO A 81 -9.83 0.58 -35.17
N TYR A 82 -10.05 -0.69 -34.81
CA TYR A 82 -9.59 -1.31 -33.55
C TYR A 82 -8.09 -1.10 -33.23
N TRP A 83 -7.25 -0.92 -34.24
CA TRP A 83 -5.82 -0.61 -34.07
C TRP A 83 -5.56 0.76 -33.41
N VAL A 84 -6.39 1.77 -33.71
CA VAL A 84 -6.28 3.09 -33.09
C VAL A 84 -6.57 2.99 -31.60
N HIS A 85 -7.59 2.22 -31.21
CA HIS A 85 -7.88 1.94 -29.81
C HIS A 85 -6.71 1.24 -29.13
N LEU A 86 -6.15 0.20 -29.74
CA LEU A 86 -5.01 -0.53 -29.16
C LEU A 86 -3.79 0.39 -28.91
N VAL A 87 -3.48 1.27 -29.87
CA VAL A 87 -2.30 2.14 -29.80
C VAL A 87 -2.52 3.40 -28.97
N THR A 88 -3.77 3.81 -28.71
CA THR A 88 -4.06 5.02 -27.90
C THR A 88 -4.47 4.67 -26.49
N THR A 89 -5.44 3.78 -26.31
CA THR A 89 -6.03 3.46 -25.00
C THR A 89 -5.08 2.68 -24.11
N ILE A 90 -4.31 1.71 -24.64
CA ILE A 90 -3.36 0.93 -23.84
C ILE A 90 -2.21 1.77 -23.28
N PRO A 91 -1.45 2.54 -24.07
CA PRO A 91 -0.39 3.36 -23.51
C PRO A 91 -0.95 4.46 -22.59
N PHE A 92 -2.12 5.02 -22.90
CA PHE A 92 -2.80 5.95 -21.98
C PHE A 92 -3.14 5.29 -20.64
N MET A 93 -3.69 4.07 -20.67
CA MET A 93 -4.00 3.29 -19.46
C MET A 93 -2.73 2.98 -18.67
N LEU A 94 -1.66 2.53 -19.32
CA LEU A 94 -0.39 2.22 -18.65
C LEU A 94 0.22 3.47 -18.01
N LEU A 95 0.20 4.59 -18.74
CA LEU A 95 0.79 5.85 -18.29
C LEU A 95 -0.06 6.52 -17.20
N THR A 96 -1.35 6.24 -17.12
CA THR A 96 -2.22 6.70 -16.02
C THR A 96 -2.17 5.77 -14.81
N CYS A 97 -1.95 4.46 -14.99
CA CYS A 97 -1.86 3.51 -13.88
C CYS A 97 -0.48 3.51 -13.21
N ILE A 98 0.61 3.43 -13.98
CA ILE A 98 1.95 3.10 -13.47
C ILE A 98 2.54 4.21 -12.57
N PRO A 99 2.53 5.50 -12.96
CA PRO A 99 3.14 6.56 -12.16
C PRO A 99 2.51 6.80 -10.79
N PRO A 100 1.17 6.84 -10.61
CA PRO A 100 0.56 7.08 -9.30
C PRO A 100 0.61 5.87 -8.37
N LEU A 101 0.76 4.65 -8.88
CA LEU A 101 0.83 3.44 -8.04
C LEU A 101 1.96 3.50 -7.00
N ARG A 102 3.12 4.04 -7.39
CA ARG A 102 4.29 4.11 -6.52
C ARG A 102 4.17 5.12 -5.36
N PRO A 103 3.85 6.41 -5.60
CA PRO A 103 3.68 7.38 -4.51
C PRO A 103 2.47 7.05 -3.63
N LEU A 104 1.39 6.52 -4.21
CA LEU A 104 0.20 6.13 -3.44
C LEU A 104 0.51 5.00 -2.48
N LYS A 105 1.20 3.95 -2.93
CA LYS A 105 1.62 2.85 -2.06
C LYS A 105 2.51 3.35 -0.92
N GLY A 106 3.44 4.26 -1.21
CA GLY A 106 4.30 4.86 -0.19
C GLY A 106 3.50 5.67 0.82
N TRP A 107 2.53 6.45 0.35
CA TRP A 107 1.68 7.28 1.19
C TRP A 107 0.76 6.45 2.09
N LEU A 108 0.18 5.37 1.59
CA LEU A 108 -0.66 4.47 2.38
C LEU A 108 0.13 3.81 3.51
N VAL A 109 1.33 3.29 3.22
CA VAL A 109 2.21 2.69 4.24
C VAL A 109 2.62 3.73 5.30
N ALA A 110 2.98 4.95 4.87
CA ALA A 110 3.32 6.03 5.78
C ALA A 110 2.11 6.47 6.65
N SER A 111 0.91 6.45 6.08
CA SER A 111 -0.33 6.78 6.78
C SER A 111 -0.71 5.69 7.79
N GLN A 112 -0.59 4.40 7.44
CA GLN A 112 -0.80 3.29 8.39
C GLN A 112 0.16 3.39 9.57
N TYR A 113 1.43 3.75 9.34
CA TYR A 113 2.40 4.00 10.41
C TYR A 113 2.01 5.20 11.29
N TYR A 114 1.58 6.32 10.70
CA TYR A 114 1.26 7.54 11.43
C TYR A 114 -0.05 7.42 12.24
N TYR A 115 -1.08 6.85 11.64
CA TYR A 115 -2.40 6.68 12.27
C TYR A 115 -2.51 5.42 13.14
N LYS A 116 -1.46 4.57 13.20
CA LYS A 116 -1.45 3.28 13.90
C LYS A 116 -2.73 2.47 13.61
N ALA A 117 -3.09 2.41 12.33
CA ALA A 117 -4.22 1.61 11.88
C ALA A 117 -3.80 0.14 11.86
N GLU A 118 -3.55 -0.45 13.02
CA GLU A 118 -3.55 -1.90 13.17
C GLU A 118 -5.00 -2.38 13.00
N GLU A 119 -5.20 -3.38 12.15
CA GLU A 119 -6.50 -4.06 12.06
C GLU A 119 -6.94 -4.52 13.44
N GLY A 120 -8.22 -4.32 13.76
CA GLY A 120 -8.80 -4.67 15.04
C GLY A 120 -8.64 -6.17 15.31
N ARG A 121 -7.58 -6.53 16.03
CA ARG A 121 -7.36 -7.91 16.45
C ARG A 121 -8.43 -8.26 17.47
N LEU A 122 -9.36 -9.13 17.08
CA LEU A 122 -10.32 -9.70 18.01
C LEU A 122 -9.53 -10.45 19.08
N VAL A 123 -9.61 -9.98 20.32
CA VAL A 123 -9.12 -10.72 21.48
C VAL A 123 -10.03 -11.93 21.59
N ALA A 124 -9.56 -13.10 21.13
CA ALA A 124 -10.21 -14.35 21.46
C ALA A 124 -10.28 -14.41 22.99
N PRO A 125 -11.47 -14.61 23.58
CA PRO A 125 -11.59 -14.63 25.03
C PRO A 125 -10.65 -15.69 25.58
N GLU A 126 -9.82 -15.22 26.49
CA GLU A 126 -8.85 -15.97 27.27
C GLU A 126 -9.41 -17.33 27.66
N ALA A 127 -8.59 -18.35 27.45
CA ALA A 127 -8.72 -19.69 27.97
C ALA A 127 -9.73 -19.80 29.13
N ALA A 128 -10.85 -20.49 28.88
CA ALA A 128 -11.59 -21.15 29.93
C ALA A 128 -10.58 -22.01 30.70
N LYS A 129 -10.17 -21.47 31.84
CA LYS A 129 -9.33 -22.04 32.88
C LYS A 129 -9.80 -23.46 33.16
N ALA A 130 -9.24 -24.45 32.46
CA ALA A 130 -9.38 -25.85 32.84
C ALA A 130 -8.39 -26.10 33.97
N PRO A 131 -8.82 -26.34 35.22
CA PRO A 131 -7.90 -26.75 36.27
C PRO A 131 -7.31 -28.13 35.91
N PRO A 132 -6.03 -28.40 36.20
CA PRO A 132 -5.40 -29.68 35.90
C PRO A 132 -6.05 -30.83 36.70
N PRO A 133 -6.25 -32.01 36.10
CA PRO A 133 -6.84 -33.16 36.79
C PRO A 133 -5.79 -33.85 37.67
N SER A 134 -5.64 -33.43 38.93
CA SER A 134 -4.73 -34.13 39.85
C SER A 134 -5.04 -33.94 41.34
N VAL A 135 -6.24 -34.29 41.83
CA VAL A 135 -6.43 -34.67 43.24
C VAL A 135 -7.63 -35.62 43.40
N LEU A 136 -7.47 -36.90 43.04
CA LEU A 136 -8.28 -38.02 43.55
C LEU A 136 -7.35 -39.22 43.78
N ARG A 137 -6.52 -39.10 44.82
CA ARG A 137 -5.87 -40.21 45.53
C ARG A 137 -5.87 -39.85 47.01
N GLY A 138 -6.52 -40.69 47.82
CA GLY A 138 -6.59 -40.56 49.28
C GLY A 138 -7.98 -40.86 49.77
#